data_AF-A0A964EPG8-F1
#
_entry.id   AF-A0A964EPG8-F1
#
_cell.length_a   1.000
_cell.length_b   1.000
_cell.length_c   1.000
_cell.angle_alpha   90.00
_cell.angle_beta   90.00
_cell.angle_gamma   90.00
#
_symmetry.space_group_name_H-M   'P 1'
#
loop_
_entity.id
_entity.type
_entity.pdbx_description
1 polymer ?
#
loop_
_entity_poly.entity_id
_entity_poly.type
_entity_poly.pdbx_seq_one_letter_code
_entity_poly.pdbx_strand_id
1 'polypeptide(L)'
;MHIHFRGLTVATVLFFLYSGVALSQTTQLDKKMQAVHDLVEKDKLDDASKELEQLLDENPTYGAGWDYLVKIRTEQYKNSQVSEKVLGNISVSTTTKDKDGNDVPMDNDSIAQNLKAFLSTFKPSIKAYNKYVYTLRLATLHARDAYYSSMYLRSIFVDQAVDTAVSKEALGYFQDAEEAFSKKDFTTAIKLYQRSIEAQPDFYKARLYIGDSYYAMQNYVEASKYFKEAIATQPNQLEPRKFLVDAYSHESLYADATREAIEALLVYPDCDLMLKLDDAAYLDNKKVAIQWTPRTIFPNTNKEPAETDINSYIPDSTKMIPKEPWTFYREAGDKIKPFCNDKGIVIESNSLTDTKYMEIYSWEYMLAHSQDASLQEAHKMQNAGFLDCYVMVTCFHFDFYDQYKDFASKNKERIREYFNRFIQPR
;
A
#
# COMPACT_ATOMS: atom_id res chain seq x y z
N MET A 1 -11.25 -10.68 -9.78
CA MET A 1 -10.38 -9.49 -9.91
C MET A 1 -8.93 -9.97 -9.81
N HIS A 2 -8.42 -10.56 -10.90
CA HIS A 2 -7.05 -11.05 -10.95
C HIS A 2 -6.19 -9.94 -11.53
N ILE A 3 -5.47 -9.22 -10.66
CA ILE A 3 -4.36 -8.38 -11.11
C ILE A 3 -3.23 -9.35 -11.46
N HIS A 4 -3.19 -9.76 -12.73
CA HIS A 4 -2.07 -10.52 -13.27
C HIS A 4 -0.88 -9.58 -13.46
N PHE A 5 -0.09 -9.37 -12.41
CA PHE A 5 1.34 -9.11 -12.61
C PHE A 5 2.01 -10.47 -12.85
N ARG A 6 1.90 -10.98 -14.08
CA ARG A 6 2.77 -12.05 -14.54
C ARG A 6 4.14 -11.42 -14.81
N GLY A 7 5.16 -11.84 -14.07
CA GLY A 7 6.55 -11.59 -14.47
C GLY A 7 7.49 -10.92 -13.46
N LEU A 8 7.34 -11.17 -12.16
CA LEU A 8 8.51 -11.13 -11.27
C LEU A 8 8.61 -12.47 -10.53
N THR A 9 9.28 -13.42 -11.17
CA THR A 9 9.85 -14.57 -10.47
C THR A 9 10.79 -14.07 -9.38
N VAL A 10 10.78 -14.78 -8.25
CA VAL A 10 11.47 -14.55 -6.96
C VAL A 10 12.97 -14.22 -7.06
N ALA A 11 13.59 -14.22 -8.25
CA ALA A 11 15.03 -14.17 -8.46
C ALA A 11 15.61 -12.88 -9.06
N THR A 12 14.85 -11.79 -9.31
CA THR A 12 15.41 -10.65 -10.11
C THR A 12 15.21 -9.23 -9.57
N VAL A 13 14.93 -9.02 -8.28
CA VAL A 13 15.06 -7.68 -7.66
C VAL A 13 15.91 -7.77 -6.40
N LEU A 14 17.19 -8.02 -6.64
CA LEU A 14 18.28 -7.78 -5.69
C LEU A 14 19.38 -7.15 -6.54
N PHE A 15 19.39 -5.83 -6.67
CA PHE A 15 20.61 -5.02 -6.87
C PHE A 15 20.22 -3.55 -6.99
N PHE A 16 20.04 -2.87 -5.85
CA PHE A 16 20.47 -1.49 -5.70
C PHE A 16 21.02 -1.33 -4.28
N LEU A 17 22.34 -1.48 -4.19
CA LEU A 17 23.11 -1.19 -2.99
C LEU A 17 23.20 0.33 -2.84
N TYR A 18 22.65 0.84 -1.73
CA TYR A 18 22.87 2.21 -1.30
C TYR A 18 24.32 2.37 -0.82
N SER A 19 24.99 3.37 -1.38
CA SER A 19 26.35 3.79 -1.03
C SER A 19 26.40 4.50 0.32
N GLY A 20 27.20 3.95 1.24
CA GLY A 20 28.01 4.67 2.22
C GLY A 20 27.31 5.57 3.23
N VAL A 21 27.00 5.04 4.43
CA VAL A 21 27.59 5.39 5.75
C VAL A 21 26.78 4.63 6.82
N ALA A 22 27.27 3.45 7.25
CA ALA A 22 27.01 2.78 8.55
C ALA A 22 27.60 1.34 8.57
N LEU A 23 28.90 1.17 8.26
CA LEU A 23 29.52 -0.14 7.97
C LEU A 23 29.39 -1.24 9.06
N SER A 24 29.08 -0.91 10.33
CA SER A 24 28.90 -1.91 11.39
C SER A 24 27.44 -2.32 11.65
N GLN A 25 26.47 -1.42 11.49
CA GLN A 25 25.05 -1.75 11.65
C GLN A 25 24.49 -2.43 10.40
N THR A 26 24.95 -2.03 9.20
CA THR A 26 24.56 -2.69 7.95
C THR A 26 24.95 -4.16 7.96
N THR A 27 26.15 -4.50 8.42
CA THR A 27 26.62 -5.90 8.46
C THR A 27 25.83 -6.79 9.41
N GLN A 28 25.24 -6.26 10.49
CA GLN A 28 24.39 -7.05 11.40
C GLN A 28 22.98 -7.21 10.84
N LEU A 29 22.39 -6.13 10.31
CA LEU A 29 21.09 -6.17 9.66
C LEU A 29 21.09 -7.11 8.45
N ASP A 30 22.11 -7.02 7.60
CA ASP A 30 22.30 -7.87 6.42
C ASP A 30 22.38 -9.36 6.81
N LYS A 31 23.12 -9.68 7.88
CA LYS A 31 23.21 -11.06 8.40
C LYS A 31 21.86 -11.58 8.89
N LYS A 32 21.11 -10.77 9.63
CA LYS A 32 19.77 -11.17 10.10
C LYS A 32 18.81 -11.36 8.90
N MET A 33 18.87 -10.47 7.90
CA MET A 33 18.09 -10.62 6.67
C MET A 33 18.47 -11.87 5.88
N GLN A 34 19.76 -12.21 5.79
CA GLN A 34 20.20 -13.44 5.15
C GLN A 34 19.63 -14.68 5.85
N ALA A 35 19.58 -14.71 7.18
CA ALA A 35 18.96 -15.80 7.92
C ALA A 35 17.46 -15.95 7.59
N VAL A 36 16.74 -14.83 7.46
CA VAL A 36 15.34 -14.83 7.00
C VAL A 36 15.23 -15.36 5.57
N HIS A 37 16.12 -14.95 4.65
CA HIS A 37 16.15 -15.47 3.29
C HIS A 37 16.38 -16.99 3.26
N ASP A 38 17.35 -17.50 4.01
CA ASP A 38 17.64 -18.93 4.11
C ASP A 38 16.44 -19.73 4.63
N LEU A 39 15.63 -19.15 5.54
CA LEU A 39 14.39 -19.78 6.02
C LEU A 39 13.32 -19.82 4.94
N VAL A 40 13.15 -18.73 4.18
CA VAL A 40 12.20 -18.67 3.05
C VAL A 40 12.59 -19.67 1.95
N GLU A 41 13.87 -19.78 1.61
CA GLU A 41 14.37 -20.78 0.64
C GLU A 41 14.11 -22.23 1.08
N LYS A 42 14.08 -22.46 2.40
CA LYS A 42 13.74 -23.76 3.01
C LYS A 42 12.24 -23.97 3.22
N ASP A 43 11.39 -23.10 2.68
CA ASP A 43 9.93 -23.09 2.84
C ASP A 43 9.46 -22.99 4.31
N LYS A 44 10.28 -22.40 5.18
CA LYS A 44 9.98 -22.18 6.61
C LYS A 44 9.39 -20.79 6.84
N LEU A 45 8.26 -20.51 6.19
CA LEU A 45 7.66 -19.17 6.17
C LEU A 45 7.24 -18.65 7.54
N ASP A 46 6.77 -19.51 8.45
CA ASP A 46 6.37 -19.11 9.80
C ASP A 46 7.58 -18.65 10.64
N ASP A 47 8.65 -19.44 10.64
CA ASP A 47 9.91 -19.11 11.30
C ASP A 47 10.52 -17.83 10.71
N ALA A 48 10.58 -17.73 9.37
CA ALA A 48 11.07 -16.55 8.66
C ALA A 48 10.28 -15.30 9.07
N SER A 49 8.95 -15.40 9.11
CA SER A 49 8.10 -14.27 9.48
C SER A 49 8.29 -13.83 10.93
N LYS A 50 8.54 -14.77 11.85
CA LYS A 50 8.77 -14.49 13.27
C LYS A 50 10.13 -13.80 13.49
N GLU A 51 11.19 -14.29 12.84
CA GLU A 51 12.51 -13.67 12.90
C GLU A 51 12.49 -12.25 12.31
N LEU A 52 11.78 -12.08 11.18
CA LEU A 52 11.66 -10.78 10.53
C LEU A 52 10.81 -9.80 11.36
N GLU A 53 9.74 -10.25 12.01
CA GLU A 53 8.97 -9.41 12.95
C GLU A 53 9.84 -8.90 14.10
N GLN A 54 10.70 -9.75 14.68
CA GLN A 54 11.62 -9.32 15.74
C GLN A 54 12.65 -8.30 15.21
N LEU A 55 13.17 -8.51 14.01
CA LEU A 55 14.09 -7.57 13.36
C LEU A 55 13.42 -6.21 13.14
N LEU A 56 12.15 -6.20 12.71
CA LEU A 56 11.37 -4.98 12.48
C LEU A 56 10.94 -4.30 13.77
N ASP A 57 10.72 -5.03 14.87
CA ASP A 57 10.51 -4.42 16.19
C ASP A 57 11.75 -3.61 16.63
N GLU A 58 12.96 -4.07 16.28
CA GLU A 58 14.23 -3.35 16.52
C GLU A 58 14.51 -2.24 15.50
N ASN A 59 13.98 -2.36 14.28
CA ASN A 59 14.25 -1.47 13.14
C ASN A 59 12.95 -1.06 12.42
N PRO A 60 12.03 -0.34 13.11
CA PRO A 60 10.67 -0.13 12.61
C PRO A 60 10.59 0.69 11.32
N THR A 61 11.60 1.54 11.05
CA THR A 61 11.65 2.36 9.83
C THR A 61 12.27 1.64 8.62
N TYR A 62 12.58 0.34 8.71
CA TYR A 62 13.18 -0.42 7.61
C TYR A 62 12.10 -0.88 6.61
N GLY A 63 11.73 -0.01 5.67
CA GLY A 63 10.63 -0.26 4.72
C GLY A 63 10.82 -1.51 3.84
N ALA A 64 12.03 -1.76 3.36
CA ALA A 64 12.32 -2.96 2.58
C ALA A 64 12.10 -4.26 3.38
N GLY A 65 12.37 -4.25 4.70
CA GLY A 65 12.07 -5.38 5.57
C GLY A 65 10.57 -5.59 5.76
N TRP A 66 9.80 -4.51 5.92
CA TRP A 66 8.34 -4.59 5.95
C TRP A 66 7.75 -5.15 4.66
N ASP A 67 8.19 -4.64 3.52
CA ASP A 67 7.73 -5.12 2.22
C ASP A 67 8.11 -6.60 1.98
N TYR A 68 9.24 -7.06 2.53
CA TYR A 68 9.59 -8.48 2.51
C TYR A 68 8.69 -9.30 3.44
N LEU A 69 8.33 -8.79 4.63
CA LEU A 69 7.35 -9.44 5.51
C LEU A 69 5.98 -9.55 4.83
N VAL A 70 5.54 -8.51 4.13
CA VAL A 70 4.31 -8.50 3.34
C VAL A 70 4.33 -9.56 2.25
N LYS A 71 5.47 -9.78 1.57
CA LYS A 71 5.63 -10.89 0.61
C LYS A 71 5.47 -12.25 1.29
N ILE A 72 6.11 -12.47 2.43
CA ILE A 72 5.94 -13.71 3.21
C ILE A 72 4.47 -13.91 3.63
N ARG A 73 3.80 -12.87 4.12
CA ARG A 73 2.38 -12.90 4.48
C ARG A 73 1.47 -13.20 3.30
N THR A 74 1.82 -12.70 2.11
CA THR A 74 1.10 -12.99 0.87
C THR A 74 1.20 -14.48 0.52
N GLU A 75 2.39 -15.07 0.61
CA GLU A 75 2.58 -16.51 0.36
C GLU A 75 1.88 -17.36 1.44
N GLN A 76 1.94 -16.97 2.71
CA GLN A 76 1.16 -17.64 3.77
C GLN A 76 -0.35 -17.55 3.52
N TYR A 77 -0.85 -16.41 3.05
CA TYR A 77 -2.25 -16.25 2.66
C TYR A 77 -2.62 -17.15 1.47
N LYS A 78 -1.81 -17.18 0.41
CA LYS A 78 -2.01 -18.11 -0.72
C LYS A 78 -1.96 -19.57 -0.28
N ASN A 79 -0.99 -19.93 0.57
CA ASN A 79 -0.88 -21.26 1.14
C ASN A 79 -2.11 -21.60 2.00
N SER A 80 -2.72 -20.65 2.71
CA SER A 80 -4.01 -20.89 3.40
C SER A 80 -5.19 -21.14 2.44
N GLN A 81 -5.16 -20.56 1.24
CA GLN A 81 -6.14 -20.87 0.18
C GLN A 81 -5.98 -22.30 -0.33
N VAL A 82 -4.73 -22.78 -0.44
CA VAL A 82 -4.42 -24.10 -1.01
C VAL A 82 -4.45 -25.20 0.06
N SER A 83 -3.88 -24.97 1.23
CA SER A 83 -3.70 -25.90 2.35
C SER A 83 -4.18 -25.30 3.67
N GLU A 84 -5.35 -25.72 4.12
CA GLU A 84 -5.51 -25.96 5.55
C GLU A 84 -6.15 -27.34 5.70
N LYS A 85 -5.36 -28.29 6.24
CA LYS A 85 -5.90 -29.33 7.11
C LYS A 85 -6.43 -28.56 8.30
N VAL A 86 -7.73 -28.31 8.31
CA VAL A 86 -8.42 -27.27 9.10
C VAL A 86 -8.17 -27.33 10.61
N LEU A 87 -7.54 -28.38 11.10
CA LEU A 87 -7.21 -28.56 12.49
C LEU A 87 -5.87 -29.30 12.54
N GLY A 88 -4.79 -28.64 12.99
CA GLY A 88 -3.58 -29.38 13.36
C GLY A 88 -3.93 -30.57 14.25
N ASN A 89 -3.35 -31.75 13.98
CA ASN A 89 -3.55 -33.05 14.65
C ASN A 89 -4.99 -33.51 14.98
N ILE A 90 -6.06 -32.85 14.52
CA ILE A 90 -7.39 -33.46 14.60
C ILE A 90 -7.56 -34.36 13.38
N SER A 91 -7.17 -35.62 13.56
CA SER A 91 -7.65 -36.69 12.71
C SER A 91 -9.13 -36.91 13.03
N VAL A 92 -10.03 -36.53 12.12
CA VAL A 92 -11.38 -37.08 12.13
C VAL A 92 -11.24 -38.54 11.71
N SER A 93 -11.06 -39.44 12.68
CA SER A 93 -10.98 -40.88 12.41
C SER A 93 -12.39 -41.42 12.22
N THR A 94 -12.73 -41.77 10.99
CA THR A 94 -13.95 -42.51 10.66
C THR A 94 -13.72 -44.00 10.91
N THR A 95 -13.42 -44.40 12.15
CA THR A 95 -13.23 -45.81 12.50
C THR A 95 -14.18 -46.22 13.61
N THR A 96 -14.90 -47.32 13.40
CA THR A 96 -15.68 -48.01 14.44
C THR A 96 -14.99 -49.29 14.83
N LYS A 97 -15.27 -49.81 16.02
CA LYS A 97 -14.83 -51.14 16.43
C LYS A 97 -15.71 -52.20 15.76
N ASP A 98 -15.12 -53.18 15.10
CA ASP A 98 -15.84 -54.39 14.68
C ASP A 98 -16.18 -55.26 15.90
N LYS A 99 -16.87 -56.39 15.66
CA LYS A 99 -17.26 -57.34 16.71
C LYS A 99 -16.07 -57.95 17.46
N ASP A 100 -14.88 -57.87 16.88
CA ASP A 100 -13.62 -58.40 17.42
C ASP A 100 -12.75 -57.29 18.06
N GLY A 101 -13.25 -56.05 18.10
CA GLY A 101 -12.57 -54.91 18.74
C GLY A 101 -11.51 -54.23 17.86
N ASN A 102 -11.45 -54.54 16.57
CA ASN A 102 -10.53 -53.91 15.63
C ASN A 102 -11.15 -52.65 15.02
N ASP A 103 -10.33 -51.64 14.76
CA ASP A 103 -10.79 -50.42 14.12
C ASP A 103 -11.02 -50.66 12.62
N VAL A 104 -12.29 -50.60 12.20
CA VAL A 104 -12.72 -50.69 10.80
C VAL A 104 -13.22 -49.34 10.29
N PRO A 105 -12.90 -48.95 9.04
CA PRO A 105 -13.39 -47.71 8.45
C PRO A 105 -14.92 -47.67 8.37
N MET A 106 -15.54 -46.59 8.84
CA MET A 106 -16.93 -46.27 8.55
C MET A 106 -17.03 -45.81 7.09
N ASP A 107 -17.32 -46.74 6.20
CA ASP A 107 -17.73 -46.37 4.84
C ASP A 107 -19.04 -45.58 4.94
N ASN A 108 -18.98 -44.32 4.47
CA ASN A 108 -20.13 -43.41 4.26
C ASN A 108 -20.68 -42.59 5.44
N ASP A 109 -19.85 -42.11 6.37
CA ASP A 109 -20.33 -41.10 7.34
C ASP A 109 -20.52 -39.72 6.68
N SER A 110 -21.76 -39.46 6.23
CA SER A 110 -22.20 -38.18 5.68
C SER A 110 -21.83 -36.98 6.56
N ILE A 111 -21.69 -37.17 7.88
CA ILE A 111 -21.33 -36.11 8.83
C ILE A 111 -19.88 -35.70 8.67
N ALA A 112 -18.94 -36.65 8.51
CA ALA A 112 -17.54 -36.34 8.27
C ALA A 112 -17.33 -35.68 6.89
N GLN A 113 -18.09 -36.10 5.88
CA GLN A 113 -18.08 -35.47 4.55
C GLN A 113 -18.69 -34.07 4.58
N ASN A 114 -19.81 -33.87 5.27
CA ASN A 114 -20.46 -32.57 5.45
C ASN A 114 -19.61 -31.62 6.29
N LEU A 115 -18.94 -32.12 7.33
CA LEU A 115 -17.99 -31.35 8.12
C LEU A 115 -16.80 -30.93 7.26
N LYS A 116 -16.19 -31.85 6.49
CA LYS A 116 -15.11 -31.51 5.56
C LYS A 116 -15.56 -30.48 4.50
N ALA A 117 -16.77 -30.59 3.97
CA ALA A 117 -17.34 -29.64 3.01
C ALA A 117 -17.62 -28.27 3.65
N PHE A 118 -18.18 -28.23 4.86
CA PHE A 118 -18.38 -27.01 5.65
C PHE A 118 -17.04 -26.35 5.96
N LEU A 119 -16.06 -27.11 6.43
CA LEU A 119 -14.71 -26.65 6.72
C LEU A 119 -13.99 -26.12 5.46
N SER A 120 -14.28 -26.67 4.27
CA SER A 120 -13.73 -26.13 3.01
C SER A 120 -14.41 -24.84 2.52
N THR A 121 -15.56 -24.44 3.09
CA THR A 121 -16.16 -23.13 2.77
C THR A 121 -15.44 -21.93 3.39
N PHE A 122 -14.52 -22.17 4.35
CA PHE A 122 -13.75 -21.11 5.02
C PHE A 122 -12.50 -20.64 4.24
N LYS A 123 -12.41 -20.95 2.95
CA LYS A 123 -11.31 -20.53 2.08
C LYS A 123 -11.76 -19.37 1.17
N PRO A 124 -10.95 -18.31 1.00
CA PRO A 124 -9.65 -18.03 1.64
C PRO A 124 -9.72 -17.79 3.15
N SER A 125 -8.64 -18.08 3.89
CA SER A 125 -8.57 -17.74 5.32
C SER A 125 -8.68 -16.23 5.52
N ILE A 126 -9.81 -15.79 6.08
CA ILE A 126 -10.06 -14.38 6.46
C ILE A 126 -9.01 -13.93 7.48
N LYS A 127 -8.58 -14.82 8.39
CA LYS A 127 -7.53 -14.53 9.37
C LYS A 127 -6.19 -14.22 8.72
N ALA A 128 -5.76 -15.05 7.76
CA ALA A 128 -4.49 -14.84 7.06
C ALA A 128 -4.54 -13.57 6.20
N TYR A 129 -5.67 -13.30 5.56
CA TYR A 129 -5.90 -12.05 4.83
C TYR A 129 -5.85 -10.82 5.75
N ASN A 130 -6.54 -10.86 6.89
CA ASN A 130 -6.55 -9.77 7.86
C ASN A 130 -5.17 -9.54 8.48
N LYS A 131 -4.38 -10.61 8.70
CA LYS A 131 -2.97 -10.49 9.12
C LYS A 131 -2.12 -9.82 8.04
N TYR A 132 -2.28 -10.21 6.78
CA TYR A 132 -1.62 -9.56 5.64
C TYR A 132 -1.95 -8.07 5.55
N VAL A 133 -3.24 -7.71 5.58
CA VAL A 133 -3.69 -6.30 5.57
C VAL A 133 -3.19 -5.53 6.79
N TYR A 134 -3.19 -6.14 7.96
CA TYR A 134 -2.63 -5.53 9.16
C TYR A 134 -1.13 -5.23 9.01
N THR A 135 -0.34 -6.16 8.44
CA THR A 135 1.07 -5.94 8.15
C THR A 135 1.28 -4.82 7.13
N LEU A 136 0.45 -4.73 6.08
CA LEU A 136 0.50 -3.62 5.13
C LEU A 136 0.31 -2.26 5.83
N ARG A 137 -0.70 -2.15 6.70
CA ARG A 137 -0.98 -0.93 7.46
C ARG A 137 0.16 -0.58 8.41
N LEU A 138 0.71 -1.56 9.13
CA LEU A 138 1.89 -1.37 9.99
C LEU A 138 3.10 -0.83 9.23
N ALA A 139 3.37 -1.38 8.05
CA ALA A 139 4.49 -0.96 7.23
C ALA A 139 4.42 0.53 6.88
N THR A 140 3.26 0.99 6.41
CA THR A 140 3.04 2.42 6.07
C THR A 140 2.96 3.32 7.30
N LEU A 141 2.76 2.75 8.49
CA LEU A 141 2.76 3.49 9.74
C LEU A 141 4.18 3.85 10.20
N HIS A 142 5.10 2.90 10.03
CA HIS A 142 6.45 2.98 10.59
C HIS A 142 7.53 3.36 9.57
N ALA A 143 7.31 3.12 8.28
CA ALA A 143 8.30 3.32 7.24
C ALA A 143 7.74 4.16 6.07
N ARG A 144 8.46 5.22 5.71
CA ARG A 144 8.12 6.10 4.56
C ARG A 144 8.44 5.47 3.21
N ASP A 145 9.21 4.39 3.20
CA ASP A 145 9.74 3.67 2.03
C ASP A 145 9.17 2.24 1.91
N ALA A 146 8.06 1.94 2.58
CA ALA A 146 7.31 0.68 2.40
C ALA A 146 6.44 0.73 1.12
N TYR A 147 7.10 0.80 -0.03
CA TYR A 147 6.49 1.06 -1.34
C TYR A 147 5.40 0.05 -1.71
N TYR A 148 5.71 -1.24 -1.60
CA TYR A 148 4.75 -2.29 -1.97
C TYR A 148 3.57 -2.28 -1.02
N SER A 149 3.81 -1.98 0.24
CA SER A 149 2.75 -1.90 1.25
C SER A 149 1.74 -0.80 0.95
N SER A 150 2.23 0.42 0.65
CA SER A 150 1.40 1.56 0.24
C SER A 150 0.60 1.25 -1.04
N MET A 151 1.28 0.70 -2.05
CA MET A 151 0.68 0.32 -3.33
C MET A 151 -0.44 -0.72 -3.15
N TYR A 152 -0.21 -1.77 -2.34
CA TYR A 152 -1.22 -2.82 -2.14
C TYR A 152 -2.42 -2.31 -1.35
N LEU A 153 -2.24 -1.44 -0.35
CA LEU A 153 -3.38 -0.81 0.33
C LEU A 153 -4.24 0.00 -0.63
N ARG A 154 -3.61 0.81 -1.49
CA ARG A 154 -4.32 1.53 -2.55
C ARG A 154 -5.07 0.57 -3.48
N SER A 155 -4.38 -0.44 -3.98
CA SER A 155 -4.95 -1.41 -4.93
C SER A 155 -6.14 -2.18 -4.35
N ILE A 156 -6.10 -2.54 -3.08
CA ILE A 156 -7.16 -3.33 -2.43
C ILE A 156 -8.37 -2.46 -2.11
N PHE A 157 -8.16 -1.22 -1.65
CA PHE A 157 -9.23 -0.45 -0.99
C PHE A 157 -9.60 0.88 -1.68
N VAL A 158 -8.79 1.35 -2.62
CA VAL A 158 -8.94 2.68 -3.22
C VAL A 158 -9.17 2.60 -4.72
N ASP A 159 -8.33 1.83 -5.42
CA ASP A 159 -8.34 1.80 -6.88
C ASP A 159 -9.68 1.31 -7.42
N GLN A 160 -10.19 2.03 -8.43
CA GLN A 160 -11.42 1.66 -9.10
C GLN A 160 -11.13 0.71 -10.24
N ALA A 161 -12.04 -0.23 -10.47
CA ALA A 161 -11.97 -1.10 -11.63
C ALA A 161 -12.17 -0.28 -12.91
N VAL A 162 -11.15 -0.29 -13.77
CA VAL A 162 -11.20 0.25 -15.13
C VAL A 162 -11.45 -0.87 -16.13
N ASP A 163 -11.92 -0.51 -17.32
CA ASP A 163 -12.13 -1.45 -18.44
C ASP A 163 -13.05 -2.62 -18.05
N THR A 164 -14.17 -2.32 -17.38
CA THR A 164 -15.11 -3.35 -16.87
C THR A 164 -15.97 -4.01 -17.95
N ALA A 165 -16.05 -3.41 -19.14
CA ALA A 165 -16.83 -3.88 -20.28
C ALA A 165 -16.02 -3.79 -21.58
N VAL A 166 -14.95 -4.59 -21.68
CA VAL A 166 -14.12 -4.67 -22.90
C VAL A 166 -14.74 -5.67 -23.89
N SER A 167 -14.85 -5.27 -25.15
CA SER A 167 -15.32 -6.13 -26.24
C SER A 167 -14.36 -7.31 -26.45
N LYS A 168 -14.88 -8.46 -26.88
CA LYS A 168 -14.04 -9.63 -27.15
C LYS A 168 -12.96 -9.35 -28.21
N GLU A 169 -13.29 -8.54 -29.20
CA GLU A 169 -12.36 -8.15 -30.25
C GLU A 169 -11.23 -7.27 -29.71
N ALA A 170 -11.57 -6.20 -28.97
CA ALA A 170 -10.58 -5.33 -28.35
C ALA A 170 -9.69 -6.11 -27.35
N LEU A 171 -10.28 -6.99 -26.55
CA LEU A 171 -9.56 -7.84 -25.62
C LEU A 171 -8.62 -8.82 -26.33
N GLY A 172 -9.02 -9.35 -27.49
CA GLY A 172 -8.16 -10.22 -28.31
C GLY A 172 -6.89 -9.50 -28.76
N TYR A 173 -7.03 -8.33 -29.38
CA TYR A 173 -5.88 -7.52 -29.78
C TYR A 173 -5.02 -7.10 -28.60
N PHE A 174 -5.64 -6.80 -27.45
CA PHE A 174 -4.91 -6.46 -26.23
C PHE A 174 -4.08 -7.64 -25.72
N GLN A 175 -4.63 -8.85 -25.69
CA GLN A 175 -3.89 -10.04 -25.27
C GLN A 175 -2.72 -10.35 -26.21
N ASP A 176 -2.91 -10.23 -27.52
CA ASP A 176 -1.83 -10.37 -28.50
C ASP A 176 -0.74 -9.29 -28.29
N ALA A 177 -1.15 -8.07 -27.94
CA ALA A 177 -0.24 -6.97 -27.63
C ALA A 177 0.58 -7.24 -26.37
N GLU A 178 -0.04 -7.72 -25.29
CA GLU A 178 0.65 -8.14 -24.05
C GLU A 178 1.67 -9.25 -24.33
N GLU A 179 1.35 -10.20 -25.21
CA GLU A 179 2.28 -11.25 -25.62
C GLU A 179 3.49 -10.65 -26.36
N ALA A 180 3.27 -9.77 -27.33
CA ALA A 180 4.34 -9.07 -28.03
C ALA A 180 5.20 -8.22 -27.07
N PHE A 181 4.55 -7.50 -26.14
CA PHE A 181 5.21 -6.69 -25.11
C PHE A 181 6.10 -7.55 -24.22
N SER A 182 5.61 -8.72 -23.77
CA SER A 182 6.39 -9.66 -22.94
C SER A 182 7.64 -10.20 -23.66
N LYS A 183 7.58 -10.29 -25.00
CA LYS A 183 8.71 -10.66 -25.86
C LYS A 183 9.63 -9.47 -26.18
N LYS A 184 9.35 -8.29 -25.61
CA LYS A 184 10.02 -7.01 -25.89
C LYS A 184 9.88 -6.54 -27.34
N ASP A 185 8.91 -7.06 -28.09
CA ASP A 185 8.56 -6.55 -29.42
C ASP A 185 7.56 -5.40 -29.27
N PHE A 186 8.07 -4.26 -28.79
CA PHE A 186 7.27 -3.09 -28.49
C PHE A 186 6.63 -2.47 -29.74
N THR A 187 7.27 -2.61 -30.91
CA THR A 187 6.71 -2.08 -32.16
C THR A 187 5.46 -2.86 -32.56
N THR A 188 5.47 -4.19 -32.43
CA THR A 188 4.27 -5.00 -32.67
C THR A 188 3.23 -4.80 -31.57
N ALA A 189 3.64 -4.69 -30.31
CA ALA A 189 2.74 -4.42 -29.20
C ALA A 189 1.95 -3.12 -29.41
N ILE A 190 2.61 -2.02 -29.78
CA ILE A 190 1.97 -0.73 -30.07
C ILE A 190 0.89 -0.87 -31.16
N LYS A 191 1.20 -1.56 -32.28
CA LYS A 191 0.23 -1.77 -33.37
C LYS A 191 -0.98 -2.56 -32.90
N LEU A 192 -0.78 -3.57 -32.06
CA LEU A 192 -1.87 -4.40 -31.54
C LEU A 192 -2.71 -3.65 -30.49
N TYR A 193 -2.09 -2.89 -29.59
CA TYR A 193 -2.84 -1.99 -28.70
C TYR A 193 -3.62 -0.93 -29.49
N GLN A 194 -3.07 -0.38 -30.58
CA GLN A 194 -3.80 0.54 -31.46
C GLN A 194 -5.04 -0.13 -32.06
N ARG A 195 -4.93 -1.35 -32.57
CA ARG A 195 -6.10 -2.14 -33.04
C ARG A 195 -7.11 -2.41 -31.92
N SER A 196 -6.64 -2.62 -30.69
CA SER A 196 -7.49 -2.76 -29.52
C SER A 196 -8.31 -1.49 -29.26
N ILE A 197 -7.67 -0.31 -29.36
CA ILE A 197 -8.35 1.00 -29.24
C ILE A 197 -9.27 1.28 -30.43
N GLU A 198 -8.91 0.88 -31.65
CA GLU A 198 -9.79 0.99 -32.82
C GLU A 198 -11.08 0.18 -32.63
N ALA A 199 -10.96 -1.03 -32.07
CA ALA A 199 -12.11 -1.86 -31.72
C ALA A 199 -12.91 -1.31 -30.53
N GLN A 200 -12.26 -0.61 -29.60
CA GLN A 200 -12.90 0.04 -28.45
C GLN A 200 -12.14 1.30 -28.00
N PRO A 201 -12.60 2.50 -28.41
CA PRO A 201 -11.85 3.75 -28.17
C PRO A 201 -11.66 4.14 -26.71
N ASP A 202 -12.51 3.67 -25.80
CA ASP A 202 -12.44 3.96 -24.36
C ASP A 202 -11.60 2.95 -23.56
N PHE A 203 -10.93 1.99 -24.23
CA PHE A 203 -10.07 1.01 -23.57
C PHE A 203 -8.83 1.67 -22.96
N TYR A 204 -8.90 1.96 -21.67
CA TYR A 204 -7.91 2.72 -20.94
C TYR A 204 -6.56 2.01 -20.86
N LYS A 205 -6.52 0.72 -20.51
CA LYS A 205 -5.26 -0.03 -20.42
C LYS A 205 -4.52 -0.11 -21.74
N ALA A 206 -5.22 -0.30 -22.87
CA ALA A 206 -4.57 -0.33 -24.18
C ALA A 206 -3.85 0.99 -24.47
N ARG A 207 -4.48 2.13 -24.15
CA ARG A 207 -3.87 3.46 -24.29
C ARG A 207 -2.67 3.64 -23.37
N LEU A 208 -2.79 3.25 -22.11
CA LEU A 208 -1.70 3.28 -21.13
C LEU A 208 -0.49 2.45 -21.60
N TYR A 209 -0.71 1.24 -22.12
CA TYR A 209 0.36 0.34 -22.54
C TYR A 209 0.98 0.68 -23.89
N ILE A 210 0.34 1.50 -24.73
CA ILE A 210 1.07 2.18 -25.82
C ILE A 210 2.12 3.13 -25.24
N GLY A 211 1.75 3.93 -24.24
CA GLY A 211 2.69 4.80 -23.52
C GLY A 211 3.85 4.02 -22.90
N ASP A 212 3.54 2.91 -22.21
CA ASP A 212 4.53 2.02 -21.61
C ASP A 212 5.46 1.39 -22.67
N SER A 213 4.91 1.01 -23.82
CA SER A 213 5.72 0.48 -24.95
C SER A 213 6.70 1.53 -25.49
N TYR A 214 6.26 2.79 -25.65
CA TYR A 214 7.16 3.87 -26.04
C TYR A 214 8.20 4.18 -24.96
N TYR A 215 7.80 4.12 -23.68
CA TYR A 215 8.70 4.30 -22.54
C TYR A 215 9.80 3.22 -22.52
N ALA A 216 9.43 1.95 -22.74
CA ALA A 216 10.38 0.84 -22.82
C ALA A 216 11.34 0.96 -24.03
N MET A 217 10.90 1.63 -25.10
CA MET A 217 11.74 2.02 -26.24
C MET A 217 12.59 3.28 -25.98
N GLN A 218 12.53 3.86 -24.78
CA GLN A 218 13.17 5.14 -24.40
C GLN A 218 12.68 6.33 -25.25
N ASN A 219 11.52 6.21 -25.89
CA ASN A 219 10.86 7.32 -26.57
C ASN A 219 9.91 8.03 -25.61
N TYR A 220 10.50 8.77 -24.67
CA TYR A 220 9.77 9.42 -23.59
C TYR A 220 8.78 10.49 -24.09
N VAL A 221 9.09 11.17 -25.20
CA VAL A 221 8.20 12.18 -25.81
C VAL A 221 6.85 11.56 -26.20
N GLU A 222 6.87 10.44 -26.93
CA GLU A 222 5.64 9.75 -27.31
C GLU A 222 4.99 9.07 -26.09
N ALA A 223 5.78 8.50 -25.17
CA ALA A 223 5.26 7.93 -23.94
C ALA A 223 4.44 8.96 -23.14
N SER A 224 5.02 10.14 -22.91
CA SER A 224 4.40 11.28 -22.24
C SER A 224 3.07 11.69 -22.87
N LYS A 225 2.96 11.63 -24.21
CA LYS A 225 1.70 11.92 -24.92
C LYS A 225 0.60 10.91 -24.55
N TYR A 226 0.88 9.62 -24.65
CA TYR A 226 -0.12 8.58 -24.34
C TYR A 226 -0.47 8.53 -22.85
N PHE A 227 0.49 8.80 -21.95
CA PHE A 227 0.20 8.95 -20.53
C PHE A 227 -0.76 10.12 -20.26
N LYS A 228 -0.56 11.28 -20.89
CA LYS A 228 -1.50 12.42 -20.80
C LYS A 228 -2.89 12.07 -21.30
N GLU A 229 -3.01 11.34 -22.40
CA GLU A 229 -4.31 10.88 -22.91
C GLU A 229 -4.99 9.89 -21.94
N ALA A 230 -4.21 9.00 -21.31
CA ALA A 230 -4.72 8.09 -20.28
C ALA A 230 -5.19 8.85 -19.03
N ILE A 231 -4.46 9.88 -18.58
CA ILE A 231 -4.86 10.79 -17.49
C ILE A 231 -6.17 11.51 -17.86
N ALA A 232 -6.30 12.00 -19.09
CA ALA A 232 -7.51 12.70 -19.53
C ALA A 232 -8.76 11.79 -19.51
N THR A 233 -8.58 10.50 -19.78
CA THR A 233 -9.67 9.52 -19.79
C THR A 233 -10.02 9.03 -18.38
N GLN A 234 -9.02 8.77 -17.54
CA GLN A 234 -9.18 8.26 -16.18
C GLN A 234 -8.35 9.10 -15.20
N PRO A 235 -8.82 10.31 -14.83
CA PRO A 235 -8.03 11.30 -14.07
C PRO A 235 -7.70 10.88 -12.63
N ASN A 236 -8.41 9.88 -12.11
CA ASN A 236 -8.24 9.33 -10.76
C ASN A 236 -7.34 8.09 -10.73
N GLN A 237 -6.82 7.64 -11.88
CA GLN A 237 -5.84 6.55 -11.90
C GLN A 237 -4.43 7.11 -11.70
N LEU A 238 -3.68 6.46 -10.83
CA LEU A 238 -2.37 6.96 -10.40
C LEU A 238 -1.25 6.57 -11.37
N GLU A 239 -1.34 5.38 -11.97
CA GLU A 239 -0.29 4.76 -12.79
C GLU A 239 0.17 5.65 -13.95
N PRO A 240 -0.71 6.25 -14.78
CA PRO A 240 -0.26 7.10 -15.87
C PRO A 240 0.51 8.33 -15.39
N ARG A 241 0.16 8.88 -14.23
CA ARG A 241 0.86 10.02 -13.64
C ARG A 241 2.25 9.62 -13.15
N LYS A 242 2.37 8.46 -12.51
CA LYS A 242 3.66 7.90 -12.08
C LYS A 242 4.61 7.73 -13.27
N PHE A 243 4.11 7.14 -14.36
CA PHE A 243 4.91 7.00 -15.59
C PHE A 243 5.21 8.34 -16.26
N LEU A 244 4.32 9.33 -16.18
CA LEU A 244 4.57 10.66 -16.71
C LEU A 244 5.66 11.40 -15.93
N VAL A 245 5.69 11.27 -14.60
CA VAL A 245 6.79 11.80 -13.76
C VAL A 245 8.13 11.18 -14.18
N ASP A 246 8.16 9.87 -14.41
CA ASP A 246 9.37 9.17 -14.83
C ASP A 246 9.80 9.59 -16.25
N ALA A 247 8.86 9.69 -17.18
CA ALA A 247 9.14 10.13 -18.55
C ALA A 247 9.72 11.55 -18.56
N TYR A 248 9.11 12.49 -17.82
CA TYR A 248 9.66 13.84 -17.67
C TYR A 248 11.05 13.85 -17.02
N SER A 249 11.29 12.99 -16.04
CA SER A 249 12.61 12.90 -15.39
C SER A 249 13.67 12.40 -16.38
N HIS A 250 13.34 11.43 -17.22
CA HIS A 250 14.24 10.93 -18.28
C HIS A 250 14.47 11.94 -19.41
N GLU A 251 13.50 12.81 -19.69
CA GLU A 251 13.63 13.94 -20.63
C GLU A 251 14.36 15.15 -20.00
N SER A 252 14.82 15.05 -18.75
CA SER A 252 15.39 16.16 -17.97
C SER A 252 14.43 17.34 -17.76
N LEU A 253 13.13 17.11 -17.90
CA LEU A 253 12.06 18.07 -17.61
C LEU A 253 11.71 18.04 -16.12
N TYR A 254 12.69 18.27 -15.26
CA TYR A 254 12.56 18.04 -13.81
C TYR A 254 11.48 18.91 -13.15
N ALA A 255 11.31 20.15 -13.60
CA ALA A 255 10.24 21.02 -13.12
C ALA A 255 8.83 20.50 -13.50
N ASP A 256 8.66 19.89 -14.68
CA ASP A 256 7.42 19.22 -15.06
C ASP A 256 7.21 17.93 -14.25
N ALA A 257 8.27 17.16 -14.00
CA ALA A 257 8.24 15.97 -13.15
C ALA A 257 7.80 16.30 -11.71
N THR A 258 8.39 17.33 -11.10
CA THR A 258 7.99 17.81 -9.76
C THR A 258 6.52 18.24 -9.74
N ARG A 259 6.06 18.98 -10.76
CA ARG A 259 4.66 19.42 -10.83
C ARG A 259 3.71 18.24 -10.96
N GLU A 260 4.01 17.29 -11.83
CA GLU A 260 3.18 16.10 -12.04
C GLU A 260 3.18 15.18 -10.81
N ALA A 261 4.31 15.08 -10.08
CA ALA A 261 4.36 14.35 -8.82
C ALA A 261 3.42 14.97 -7.78
N ILE A 262 3.36 16.31 -7.69
CA ILE A 262 2.38 17.01 -6.85
C ILE A 262 0.95 16.73 -7.30
N GLU A 263 0.64 16.74 -8.61
CA GLU A 263 -0.70 16.38 -9.10
C GLU A 263 -1.07 14.92 -8.78
N ALA A 264 -0.10 14.01 -8.85
CA ALA A 264 -0.32 12.61 -8.49
C ALA A 264 -0.59 12.45 -6.99
N LEU A 265 0.11 13.21 -6.14
CA LEU A 265 -0.16 13.28 -4.69
C LEU A 265 -1.53 13.86 -4.36
N LEU A 266 -2.21 14.58 -5.27
CA LEU A 266 -3.62 14.99 -5.13
C LEU A 266 -4.60 13.84 -5.41
N VAL A 267 -4.19 12.83 -6.17
CA VAL A 267 -4.99 11.62 -6.43
C VAL A 267 -4.84 10.66 -5.25
N TYR A 268 -3.61 10.34 -4.87
CA TYR A 268 -3.30 9.49 -3.72
C TYR A 268 -1.86 9.72 -3.23
N PRO A 269 -1.62 9.92 -1.92
CA PRO A 269 -0.28 10.12 -1.36
C PRO A 269 0.47 8.79 -1.21
N ASP A 270 0.85 8.19 -2.34
CA ASP A 270 1.64 6.94 -2.41
C ASP A 270 3.08 7.19 -1.92
N CYS A 271 3.66 6.24 -1.17
CA CYS A 271 5.06 6.38 -0.71
C CYS A 271 6.05 6.55 -1.87
N ASP A 272 5.83 5.84 -2.98
CA ASP A 272 6.66 5.94 -4.19
C ASP A 272 6.55 7.32 -4.86
N LEU A 273 5.40 7.99 -4.78
CA LEU A 273 5.26 9.35 -5.32
C LEU A 273 6.01 10.39 -4.50
N MET A 274 6.08 10.23 -3.18
CA MET A 274 6.90 11.11 -2.35
C MET A 274 8.39 10.95 -2.70
N LEU A 275 8.85 9.72 -2.96
CA LEU A 275 10.21 9.49 -3.44
C LEU A 275 10.44 10.13 -4.82
N LYS A 276 9.54 9.91 -5.78
CA LYS A 276 9.65 10.52 -7.11
C LYS A 276 9.66 12.05 -7.06
N LEU A 277 8.91 12.64 -6.12
CA LEU A 277 8.95 14.09 -5.86
C LEU A 277 10.32 14.53 -5.34
N ASP A 278 10.86 13.81 -4.33
CA ASP A 278 12.19 14.05 -3.77
C ASP A 278 13.29 13.96 -4.86
N ASP A 279 13.22 12.94 -5.71
CA ASP A 279 14.16 12.68 -6.81
C ASP A 279 14.06 13.76 -7.92
N ALA A 280 12.84 14.08 -8.36
CA ALA A 280 12.64 15.14 -9.35
C ALA A 280 13.13 16.50 -8.84
N ALA A 281 12.83 16.83 -7.57
CA ALA A 281 13.35 18.04 -6.94
C ALA A 281 14.88 18.01 -6.82
N TYR A 282 15.47 16.86 -6.47
CA TYR A 282 16.92 16.68 -6.41
C TYR A 282 17.58 17.02 -7.75
N LEU A 283 17.05 16.45 -8.84
CA LEU A 283 17.57 16.63 -10.19
C LEU A 283 17.40 18.07 -10.68
N ASP A 284 16.39 18.79 -10.20
CA ASP A 284 16.18 20.23 -10.43
C ASP A 284 17.00 21.14 -9.48
N ASN A 285 18.03 20.62 -8.81
CA ASN A 285 18.84 21.33 -7.81
C ASN A 285 18.02 21.97 -6.67
N LYS A 286 16.94 21.30 -6.28
CA LYS A 286 16.03 21.66 -5.17
C LYS A 286 15.99 20.56 -4.12
N LYS A 287 15.47 20.89 -2.94
CA LYS A 287 15.21 19.93 -1.85
C LYS A 287 13.78 20.08 -1.38
N VAL A 288 13.14 18.96 -1.06
CA VAL A 288 11.87 18.94 -0.33
C VAL A 288 12.22 19.15 1.15
N ALA A 289 12.01 20.36 1.66
CA ALA A 289 12.33 20.78 3.02
C ALA A 289 11.22 20.42 4.02
N ILE A 290 10.72 19.19 3.91
CA ILE A 290 9.68 18.61 4.76
C ILE A 290 10.21 17.30 5.36
N GLN A 291 10.08 17.13 6.67
CA GLN A 291 10.45 15.90 7.34
C GLN A 291 9.21 15.05 7.71
N TRP A 292 9.15 13.83 7.23
CA TRP A 292 8.09 12.90 7.64
C TRP A 292 8.23 12.50 9.12
N THR A 293 7.12 12.55 9.87
CA THR A 293 7.08 12.09 11.27
C THR A 293 6.49 10.68 11.34
N PRO A 294 7.23 9.69 11.88
CA PRO A 294 6.71 8.34 12.08
C PRO A 294 5.62 8.30 13.15
N ARG A 295 4.69 7.35 12.99
CA ARG A 295 3.64 7.10 13.98
C ARG A 295 3.95 5.83 14.76
N THR A 296 3.61 5.83 16.04
CA THR A 296 3.70 4.64 16.90
C THR A 296 2.36 3.96 17.11
N ILE A 297 1.28 4.57 16.64
CA ILE A 297 -0.09 4.10 16.75
C ILE A 297 -0.88 4.38 15.48
N PHE A 298 -1.87 3.53 15.16
CA PHE A 298 -2.77 3.78 14.05
C PHE A 298 -3.56 5.09 14.22
N PRO A 299 -3.97 5.73 13.11
CA PRO A 299 -4.86 6.89 13.16
C PRO A 299 -6.12 6.69 14.01
N ASN A 300 -6.73 7.79 14.44
CA ASN A 300 -8.01 7.71 15.15
C ASN A 300 -9.10 7.38 14.14
N THR A 301 -10.09 6.60 14.57
CA THR A 301 -11.19 6.16 13.72
C THR A 301 -12.52 6.33 14.43
N ASN A 302 -13.53 6.70 13.66
CA ASN A 302 -14.93 6.69 14.10
C ASN A 302 -15.72 5.53 13.51
N LYS A 303 -15.05 4.59 12.83
CA LYS A 303 -15.68 3.35 12.39
C LYS A 303 -15.90 2.47 13.60
N GLU A 304 -17.11 1.94 13.74
CA GLU A 304 -17.37 0.89 14.72
C GLU A 304 -16.42 -0.29 14.45
N PRO A 305 -15.84 -0.90 15.49
CA PRO A 305 -15.06 -2.11 15.32
C PRO A 305 -15.93 -3.16 14.61
N ALA A 306 -15.37 -3.85 13.62
CA ALA A 306 -16.05 -5.02 13.08
C ALA A 306 -16.25 -6.05 14.20
N GLU A 307 -17.41 -6.73 14.22
CA GLU A 307 -17.64 -7.81 15.18
C GLU A 307 -16.51 -8.85 15.05
N THR A 308 -15.81 -9.09 16.15
CA THR A 308 -14.75 -10.09 16.20
C THR A 308 -15.38 -11.48 16.24
N ASP A 309 -15.11 -12.28 15.22
CA ASP A 309 -15.45 -13.69 15.20
C ASP A 309 -14.22 -14.58 15.37
N ILE A 310 -14.42 -15.90 15.37
CA ILE A 310 -13.34 -16.90 15.49
C ILE A 310 -12.30 -16.81 14.36
N ASN A 311 -12.64 -16.18 13.23
CA ASN A 311 -11.80 -16.05 12.04
C ASN A 311 -11.09 -14.70 11.96
N SER A 312 -11.28 -13.83 12.94
CA SER A 312 -10.65 -12.52 13.01
C SER A 312 -9.18 -12.65 13.42
N TYR A 313 -8.30 -11.90 12.75
CA TYR A 313 -6.93 -11.75 13.22
C TYR A 313 -6.92 -10.72 14.36
N ILE A 314 -6.55 -11.18 15.56
CA ILE A 314 -6.39 -10.32 16.72
C ILE A 314 -4.90 -9.99 16.85
N PRO A 315 -4.48 -8.74 16.57
CA PRO A 315 -3.10 -8.34 16.76
C PRO A 315 -2.73 -8.33 18.25
N ASP A 316 -1.44 -8.45 18.53
CA ASP A 316 -0.93 -8.30 19.89
C ASP A 316 -1.12 -6.86 20.37
N SER A 317 -2.12 -6.67 21.24
CA SER A 317 -2.47 -5.36 21.81
C SER A 317 -1.30 -4.68 22.54
N THR A 318 -0.31 -5.44 23.02
CA THR A 318 0.84 -4.89 23.73
C THR A 318 1.80 -4.12 22.82
N LYS A 319 1.78 -4.38 21.51
CA LYS A 319 2.63 -3.71 20.52
C LYS A 319 2.14 -2.32 20.11
N MET A 320 0.89 -1.97 20.42
CA MET A 320 0.22 -0.74 19.97
C MET A 320 -0.24 0.15 21.14
N ILE A 321 0.50 0.10 22.24
CA ILE A 321 0.21 0.94 23.41
C ILE A 321 0.71 2.37 23.12
N PRO A 322 -0.18 3.39 23.11
CA PRO A 322 0.24 4.77 22.94
C PRO A 322 1.18 5.17 24.07
N LYS A 323 2.29 5.80 23.71
CA LYS A 323 3.21 6.49 24.62
C LYS A 323 3.17 7.97 24.31
N GLU A 324 3.52 8.80 25.27
CA GLU A 324 3.74 10.24 25.03
C GLU A 324 4.64 10.44 23.79
N PRO A 325 4.28 11.34 22.85
CA PRO A 325 3.14 12.27 22.88
C PRO A 325 1.81 11.73 22.31
N TRP A 326 1.80 10.49 21.82
CA TRP A 326 0.66 9.88 21.11
C TRP A 326 -0.53 9.50 22.01
N THR A 327 -0.36 9.56 23.33
CA THR A 327 -1.45 9.52 24.32
C THR A 327 -2.39 10.70 24.17
N PHE A 328 -1.88 11.93 24.01
CA PHE A 328 -2.70 13.12 23.73
C PHE A 328 -3.45 13.00 22.40
N TYR A 329 -2.79 12.43 21.39
CA TYR A 329 -3.44 12.16 20.10
C TYR A 329 -4.63 11.22 20.25
N ARG A 330 -4.51 10.13 21.03
CA ARG A 330 -5.64 9.23 21.31
C ARG A 330 -6.75 9.93 22.08
N GLU A 331 -6.39 10.68 23.12
CA GLU A 331 -7.34 11.44 23.92
C GLU A 331 -8.17 12.41 23.07
N ALA A 332 -7.53 13.09 22.11
CA ALA A 332 -8.21 13.97 21.17
C ALA A 332 -9.21 13.22 20.29
N GLY A 333 -8.84 12.03 19.81
CA GLY A 333 -9.73 11.14 19.07
C GLY A 333 -11.03 10.88 19.82
N ASP A 334 -10.91 10.47 21.09
CA ASP A 334 -12.07 10.18 21.94
C ASP A 334 -12.96 11.41 22.16
N LYS A 335 -12.38 12.61 22.30
CA LYS A 335 -13.13 13.86 22.49
C LYS A 335 -13.94 14.25 21.25
N ILE A 336 -13.35 14.14 20.06
CA ILE A 336 -14.00 14.59 18.82
C ILE A 336 -14.92 13.54 18.20
N LYS A 337 -14.72 12.25 18.54
CA LYS A 337 -15.48 11.10 18.03
C LYS A 337 -17.00 11.34 17.98
N PRO A 338 -17.67 11.87 19.02
CA PRO A 338 -19.12 12.07 19.02
C PRO A 338 -19.64 13.04 17.94
N PHE A 339 -18.78 13.91 17.40
CA PHE A 339 -19.17 14.95 16.43
C PHE A 339 -18.85 14.55 14.98
N CYS A 340 -18.28 13.36 14.79
CA CYS A 340 -17.82 12.86 13.50
C CYS A 340 -18.82 11.87 12.90
N ASN A 341 -18.82 11.75 11.57
CA ASN A 341 -19.39 10.58 10.90
C ASN A 341 -18.39 9.40 10.92
N ASP A 342 -18.80 8.25 10.38
CA ASP A 342 -17.99 7.02 10.26
C ASP A 342 -16.67 7.21 9.48
N LYS A 343 -16.57 8.27 8.66
CA LYS A 343 -15.37 8.64 7.91
C LYS A 343 -14.41 9.55 8.68
N GLY A 344 -14.74 9.93 9.91
CA GLY A 344 -13.94 10.87 10.70
C GLY A 344 -14.07 12.34 10.26
N ILE A 345 -15.12 12.68 9.50
CA ILE A 345 -15.45 14.06 9.15
C ILE A 345 -16.33 14.65 10.24
N VAL A 346 -15.96 15.82 10.76
CA VAL A 346 -16.74 16.57 11.75
C VAL A 346 -17.96 17.19 11.07
N ILE A 347 -19.15 16.67 11.40
CA ILE A 347 -20.43 17.07 10.81
C ILE A 347 -21.33 17.81 11.81
N GLU A 348 -21.07 17.68 13.11
CA GLU A 348 -21.80 18.39 14.15
C GLU A 348 -21.01 19.60 14.68
N SER A 349 -21.73 20.69 14.95
CA SER A 349 -21.14 21.86 15.61
C SER A 349 -20.68 21.51 17.02
N ASN A 350 -19.50 22.00 17.40
CA ASN A 350 -18.89 21.74 18.69
C ASN A 350 -17.99 22.91 19.10
N SER A 351 -17.56 22.94 20.37
CA SER A 351 -16.67 23.97 20.90
C SER A 351 -15.19 23.57 20.91
N LEU A 352 -14.85 22.39 20.38
CA LEU A 352 -13.50 21.82 20.46
C LEU A 352 -12.60 22.32 19.32
N THR A 353 -13.16 22.45 18.12
CA THR A 353 -12.40 22.83 16.92
C THR A 353 -13.30 23.30 15.78
N ASP A 354 -12.74 24.17 14.94
CA ASP A 354 -13.33 24.56 13.66
C ASP A 354 -12.87 23.66 12.50
N THR A 355 -11.90 22.77 12.73
CA THR A 355 -11.41 21.85 11.71
C THR A 355 -12.46 20.80 11.34
N LYS A 356 -12.48 20.40 10.06
CA LYS A 356 -13.44 19.44 9.52
C LYS A 356 -13.03 17.98 9.69
N TYR A 357 -11.84 17.73 10.20
CA TYR A 357 -11.22 16.41 10.12
C TYR A 357 -10.71 15.97 11.49
N MET A 358 -11.21 14.83 11.97
CA MET A 358 -10.77 14.20 13.22
C MET A 358 -9.25 14.07 13.29
N GLU A 359 -8.63 13.72 12.17
CA GLU A 359 -7.18 13.56 12.07
C GLU A 359 -6.45 14.87 12.40
N ILE A 360 -6.86 16.00 11.78
CA ILE A 360 -6.22 17.30 12.01
C ILE A 360 -6.43 17.75 13.45
N TYR A 361 -7.65 17.63 13.99
CA TYR A 361 -7.91 17.93 15.40
C TYR A 361 -7.00 17.14 16.34
N SER A 362 -6.79 15.86 16.05
CA SER A 362 -5.97 14.97 16.88
C SER A 362 -4.50 15.43 16.91
N TRP A 363 -3.98 15.89 15.76
CA TRP A 363 -2.65 16.49 15.69
C TRP A 363 -2.57 17.86 16.37
N GLU A 364 -3.54 18.75 16.14
CA GLU A 364 -3.59 20.08 16.78
C GLU A 364 -3.59 19.95 18.31
N TYR A 365 -4.41 19.06 18.85
CA TYR A 365 -4.47 18.79 20.28
C TYR A 365 -3.14 18.22 20.79
N MET A 366 -2.56 17.22 20.13
CA MET A 366 -1.27 16.66 20.53
C MET A 366 -0.16 17.73 20.55
N LEU A 367 -0.09 18.60 19.54
CA LEU A 367 0.89 19.68 19.47
C LEU A 367 0.68 20.74 20.55
N ALA A 368 -0.57 21.06 20.88
CA ALA A 368 -0.87 22.00 21.97
C ALA A 368 -0.44 21.47 23.35
N HIS A 369 -0.35 20.15 23.53
CA HIS A 369 -0.04 19.51 24.81
C HIS A 369 1.36 18.92 24.89
N SER A 370 2.14 18.91 23.80
CA SER A 370 3.48 18.35 23.78
C SER A 370 4.47 19.15 22.92
N GLN A 371 5.68 19.31 23.47
CA GLN A 371 6.85 19.87 22.79
C GLN A 371 7.91 18.78 22.53
N ASP A 372 7.49 17.51 22.47
CA ASP A 372 8.38 16.38 22.21
C ASP A 372 9.18 16.61 20.91
N ALA A 373 10.47 16.30 20.93
CA ALA A 373 11.38 16.54 19.81
C ALA A 373 10.94 15.81 18.52
N SER A 374 10.23 14.67 18.64
CA SER A 374 9.67 13.95 17.50
C SER A 374 8.59 14.74 16.73
N LEU A 375 8.02 15.77 17.36
CA LEU A 375 6.98 16.63 16.78
C LEU A 375 7.52 17.95 16.23
N GLN A 376 8.83 18.16 16.21
CA GLN A 376 9.44 19.42 15.78
C GLN A 376 8.98 19.84 14.37
N GLU A 377 8.94 18.90 13.42
CA GLU A 377 8.49 19.23 12.06
C GLU A 377 7.00 19.57 12.04
N ALA A 378 6.16 18.84 12.77
CA ALA A 378 4.73 19.13 12.87
C ALA A 378 4.45 20.53 13.45
N HIS A 379 5.20 20.95 14.48
CA HIS A 379 5.18 22.32 15.01
C HIS A 379 5.60 23.36 13.96
N LYS A 380 6.66 23.09 13.19
CA LYS A 380 7.07 23.96 12.07
C LYS A 380 5.96 24.09 11.03
N MET A 381 5.28 22.99 10.67
CA MET A 381 4.17 23.02 9.72
C MET A 381 2.95 23.76 10.26
N GLN A 382 2.65 23.63 11.56
CA GLN A 382 1.61 24.39 12.24
C GLN A 382 1.90 25.89 12.23
N ASN A 383 3.12 26.29 12.61
CA ASN A 383 3.54 27.69 12.59
C ASN A 383 3.56 28.30 11.17
N ALA A 384 3.82 27.48 10.15
CA ALA A 384 3.74 27.90 8.75
C ALA A 384 2.30 27.96 8.21
N GLY A 385 1.31 27.51 8.98
CA GLY A 385 -0.10 27.46 8.57
C GLY A 385 -0.41 26.35 7.57
N PHE A 386 0.34 25.24 7.57
CA PHE A 386 0.19 24.08 6.68
C PHE A 386 0.12 22.73 7.41
N LEU A 387 -0.26 22.74 8.69
CA LEU A 387 -0.39 21.49 9.47
C LEU A 387 -1.36 20.51 8.80
N ASP A 388 -2.46 21.00 8.23
CA ASP A 388 -3.44 20.20 7.51
C ASP A 388 -2.85 19.49 6.28
N CYS A 389 -2.13 20.21 5.42
CA CYS A 389 -1.43 19.60 4.28
C CYS A 389 -0.37 18.60 4.73
N TYR A 390 0.41 18.95 5.76
CA TYR A 390 1.42 18.05 6.32
C TYR A 390 0.81 16.74 6.82
N VAL A 391 -0.25 16.83 7.63
CA VAL A 391 -0.93 15.67 8.21
C VAL A 391 -1.62 14.84 7.14
N MET A 392 -2.35 15.48 6.21
CA MET A 392 -3.16 14.79 5.21
C MET A 392 -2.36 14.21 4.06
N VAL A 393 -1.23 14.82 3.70
CA VAL A 393 -0.46 14.44 2.50
C VAL A 393 0.89 13.84 2.86
N THR A 394 1.72 14.54 3.65
CA THR A 394 3.05 14.04 4.01
C THR A 394 2.98 12.88 4.99
N CYS A 395 2.21 13.03 6.07
CA CYS A 395 2.00 12.00 7.09
C CYS A 395 0.76 11.13 6.81
N PHE A 396 0.41 11.01 5.53
CA PHE A 396 -0.73 10.23 5.05
C PHE A 396 -0.66 8.77 5.54
N HIS A 397 -1.81 8.24 5.94
CA HIS A 397 -2.01 6.83 6.23
C HIS A 397 -3.38 6.40 5.70
N PHE A 398 -3.45 5.21 5.11
CA PHE A 398 -4.65 4.72 4.43
C PHE A 398 -5.90 4.71 5.34
N ASP A 399 -5.76 4.49 6.64
CA ASP A 399 -6.90 4.44 7.58
C ASP A 399 -7.76 5.71 7.63
N PHE A 400 -7.20 6.88 7.27
CA PHE A 400 -7.95 8.13 7.14
C PHE A 400 -8.16 8.56 5.69
N TYR A 401 -8.06 7.63 4.73
CA TYR A 401 -8.21 7.92 3.31
C TYR A 401 -9.51 8.69 2.98
N ASP A 402 -10.62 8.38 3.65
CA ASP A 402 -11.88 9.11 3.47
C ASP A 402 -11.74 10.62 3.83
N GLN A 403 -11.00 10.95 4.89
CA GLN A 403 -10.71 12.33 5.28
C GLN A 403 -9.80 13.01 4.26
N TYR A 404 -8.74 12.33 3.84
CA TYR A 404 -7.82 12.82 2.81
C TYR A 404 -8.56 13.09 1.48
N LYS A 405 -9.42 12.16 1.04
CA LYS A 405 -10.17 12.30 -0.22
C LYS A 405 -11.07 13.52 -0.22
N ASP A 406 -11.78 13.76 0.88
CA ASP A 406 -12.59 14.96 1.06
C ASP A 406 -11.71 16.23 1.08
N PHE A 407 -10.62 16.21 1.85
CA PHE A 407 -9.67 17.32 1.96
C PHE A 407 -9.05 17.69 0.60
N ALA A 408 -8.44 16.73 -0.10
CA ALA A 408 -7.77 16.95 -1.37
C ALA A 408 -8.73 17.44 -2.47
N SER A 409 -9.98 16.98 -2.46
CA SER A 409 -10.98 17.44 -3.44
C SER A 409 -11.32 18.93 -3.31
N LYS A 410 -11.22 19.49 -2.09
CA LYS A 410 -11.56 20.88 -1.76
C LYS A 410 -10.35 21.81 -1.67
N ASN A 411 -9.15 21.25 -1.48
CA ASN A 411 -7.95 22.01 -1.12
C ASN A 411 -6.77 21.79 -2.09
N LYS A 412 -7.05 21.54 -3.38
CA LYS A 412 -6.01 21.28 -4.39
C LYS A 412 -4.94 22.36 -4.46
N GLU A 413 -5.35 23.63 -4.59
CA GLU A 413 -4.38 24.75 -4.66
C GLU A 413 -3.56 24.89 -3.38
N ARG A 414 -4.17 24.60 -2.23
CA ARG A 414 -3.50 24.65 -0.94
C ARG A 414 -2.41 23.58 -0.81
N ILE A 415 -2.66 22.37 -1.32
CA ILE A 415 -1.64 21.30 -1.36
C ILE A 415 -0.52 21.67 -2.35
N ARG A 416 -0.83 22.31 -3.48
CA ARG A 416 0.21 22.81 -4.40
C ARG A 416 1.06 23.90 -3.76
N GLU A 417 0.42 24.86 -3.11
CA GLU A 417 1.10 25.93 -2.38
C GLU A 417 2.01 25.37 -1.29
N TYR A 418 1.53 24.36 -0.56
CA TYR A 418 2.31 23.65 0.45
C TYR A 418 3.62 23.11 -0.13
N PHE A 419 3.57 22.29 -1.17
CA PHE A 419 4.80 21.77 -1.79
C PHE A 419 5.65 22.88 -2.40
N ASN A 420 5.07 23.82 -3.14
CA ASN A 420 5.82 24.93 -3.74
C ASN A 420 6.57 25.78 -2.70
N ARG A 421 6.03 25.91 -1.49
CA ARG A 421 6.68 26.65 -0.39
C ARG A 421 7.87 25.90 0.22
N PHE A 422 7.77 24.58 0.30
CA PHE A 422 8.78 23.75 0.96
C PHE A 422 9.71 23.02 0.00
N ILE A 423 9.49 23.09 -1.31
CA ILE A 423 10.48 22.71 -2.33
C ILE A 423 11.34 23.93 -2.62
N GLN A 424 12.58 23.92 -2.13
CA GLN A 424 13.46 25.07 -2.10
C GLN A 424 14.76 24.81 -2.87
N PRO A 425 15.41 25.83 -3.44
CA PRO A 425 16.77 25.70 -3.97
C PRO A 425 17.73 25.11 -2.93
N ARG A 426 18.70 24.33 -3.39
CA ARG A 426 19.70 23.69 -2.53
C ARG A 426 20.80 24.63 -2.06
#